data_AF-A0A958V626-F1
#
_entry.id   AF-A0A958V626-F1
#
_cell.length_a   1.000
_cell.length_b   1.000
_cell.length_c   1.000
_cell.angle_alpha   90.00
_cell.angle_beta   90.00
_cell.angle_gamma   90.00
#
_symmetry.space_group_name_H-M   'P 1'
#
loop_
_entity.id
_entity.type
_entity.pdbx_description
1 polymer ?
#
loop_
_entity_poly.entity_id
_entity_poly.type
_entity_poly.pdbx_seq_one_letter_code
_entity_poly.pdbx_strand_id
1 'polypeptide(L)'
;NLLKDISCGTIRLASGNVGNKTQYQDFPWPYYPLIISKNEHPITRNIDPVLLKYASTIDTLKNDISKTILLESSQDSKPIGTPVIISLDEVSRQPVPSEYDNGNKFLGVLLEGAFTSAYSGRVRPFETRLYKDKSVANKMVVIADGDVIANELYQGQPMALGVDKWTRIRYGNSTFLMNTVNYLLDDSGLLKLRSKTIQLQFLDKQKAYEERSFWQLLNVLLPLLVLAVFGLIYTYIRKRRFS
;
A
#
# COMPACT_ATOMS: atom_id res chain seq x y z
N ASN A 1 8.68 -11.35 10.67
CA ASN A 1 7.36 -11.83 10.21
C ASN A 1 7.09 -11.28 8.82
N LEU A 2 6.57 -12.11 7.92
CA LEU A 2 6.13 -11.73 6.58
C LEU A 2 4.71 -11.18 6.65
N LEU A 3 4.39 -10.12 5.92
CA LEU A 3 3.05 -9.53 5.94
C LEU A 3 2.15 -10.10 4.81
N LYS A 4 0.90 -10.40 5.15
CA LYS A 4 -0.23 -10.46 4.20
C LYS A 4 -1.15 -9.27 4.40
N ASP A 5 -1.65 -8.70 3.33
CA ASP A 5 -2.61 -7.59 3.36
C ASP A 5 -3.73 -7.82 2.33
N ILE A 6 -4.98 -7.52 2.69
CA ILE A 6 -6.11 -7.55 1.75
C ILE A 6 -5.96 -6.44 0.70
N SER A 7 -5.44 -5.29 1.11
CA SER A 7 -5.07 -4.19 0.21
C SER A 7 -3.76 -4.53 -0.47
N CYS A 8 -3.84 -5.30 -1.55
CA CYS A 8 -2.67 -5.83 -2.25
C CYS A 8 -2.70 -5.57 -3.77
N GLY A 9 -1.52 -5.73 -4.38
CA GLY A 9 -1.34 -5.82 -5.82
C GLY A 9 -1.72 -7.21 -6.36
N THR A 10 -1.34 -7.47 -7.61
CA THR A 10 -1.70 -8.70 -8.32
C THR A 10 -0.47 -9.50 -8.77
N ILE A 11 -0.64 -10.80 -8.96
CA ILE A 11 0.32 -11.69 -9.63
C ILE A 11 -0.32 -12.28 -10.89
N ARG A 12 0.46 -12.30 -11.98
CA ARG A 12 0.07 -12.85 -13.28
C ARG A 12 0.35 -14.36 -13.33
N LEU A 13 -0.68 -15.18 -13.48
CA LEU A 13 -0.56 -16.64 -13.55
C LEU A 13 -1.20 -17.20 -14.83
N ALA A 14 -0.72 -18.36 -15.30
CA ALA A 14 -1.33 -19.07 -16.40
C ALA A 14 -2.61 -19.77 -15.92
N SER A 15 -3.76 -19.42 -16.49
CA SER A 15 -5.09 -19.89 -16.05
C SER A 15 -5.68 -20.99 -16.94
N GLY A 16 -4.92 -21.47 -17.93
CA GLY A 16 -5.34 -22.52 -18.87
C GLY A 16 -5.02 -22.17 -20.33
N ASN A 17 -5.59 -22.93 -21.27
CA ASN A 17 -5.41 -22.71 -22.70
C ASN A 17 -6.77 -22.47 -23.37
N VAL A 18 -6.86 -21.47 -24.25
CA VAL A 18 -7.98 -21.32 -25.19
C VAL A 18 -7.44 -21.68 -26.57
N GLY A 19 -7.85 -22.86 -27.07
CA GLY A 19 -7.20 -23.51 -28.21
C GLY A 19 -5.73 -23.82 -27.90
N ASN A 20 -4.81 -23.39 -28.77
CA ASN A 20 -3.36 -23.58 -28.61
C ASN A 20 -2.64 -22.42 -27.91
N LYS A 21 -3.35 -21.46 -27.31
CA LYS A 21 -2.73 -20.31 -26.63
C LYS A 21 -2.99 -20.33 -25.13
N THR A 22 -1.91 -20.31 -24.35
CA THR A 22 -1.98 -20.13 -22.89
C THR A 22 -2.53 -18.76 -22.54
N GLN A 23 -3.56 -18.76 -21.71
CA GLN A 23 -4.20 -17.58 -21.17
C GLN A 23 -3.55 -17.23 -19.85
N TYR A 24 -3.32 -15.93 -19.64
CA TYR A 24 -2.81 -15.40 -18.40
C TYR A 24 -3.88 -14.53 -17.75
N GLN A 25 -4.01 -14.64 -16.43
CA GLN A 25 -4.92 -13.83 -15.63
C GLN A 25 -4.17 -13.27 -14.42
N ASP A 26 -4.61 -12.11 -13.97
CA ASP A 26 -4.05 -11.41 -12.81
C ASP A 26 -4.91 -11.71 -11.57
N PHE A 27 -4.28 -12.26 -10.54
CA PHE A 27 -4.93 -12.63 -9.28
C PHE A 27 -4.44 -11.72 -8.15
N PRO A 28 -5.32 -11.27 -7.23
CA PRO A 28 -4.89 -10.57 -6.01
C PRO A 28 -3.86 -11.41 -5.24
N TRP A 29 -2.77 -10.77 -4.81
CA TRP A 29 -1.68 -11.46 -4.14
C TRP A 29 -1.36 -10.78 -2.80
N PRO A 30 -1.88 -11.30 -1.67
CA PRO A 30 -1.76 -10.64 -0.36
C PRO A 30 -0.34 -10.35 0.12
N TYR A 31 0.66 -11.05 -0.44
CA TYR A 31 2.07 -10.82 -0.13
C TYR A 31 2.67 -9.59 -0.82
N TYR A 32 1.91 -8.92 -1.70
CA TYR A 32 2.26 -7.65 -2.33
C TYR A 32 1.42 -6.51 -1.73
N PRO A 33 1.67 -6.12 -0.47
CA PRO A 33 0.86 -5.11 0.18
C PRO A 33 1.00 -3.76 -0.54
N LEU A 34 -0.14 -3.13 -0.78
CA LEU A 34 -0.26 -1.87 -1.46
C LEU A 34 -0.51 -0.77 -0.43
N ILE A 35 0.53 0.00 -0.14
CA ILE A 35 0.56 0.89 1.02
C ILE A 35 0.07 2.28 0.65
N ILE A 36 -1.01 2.69 1.30
CA ILE A 36 -1.57 4.04 1.20
C ILE A 36 -1.15 4.79 2.46
N SER A 37 -0.30 5.81 2.30
CA SER A 37 0.13 6.58 3.45
C SER A 37 -1.01 7.46 3.98
N LYS A 38 -1.21 7.45 5.30
CA LYS A 38 -2.23 8.24 6.01
C LYS A 38 -1.66 9.48 6.69
N ASN A 39 -0.35 9.74 6.55
CA ASN A 39 0.34 10.82 7.23
C ASN A 39 0.56 12.03 6.30
N GLU A 40 0.83 13.18 6.90
CA GLU A 40 1.13 14.43 6.17
C GLU A 40 2.65 14.65 6.00
N HIS A 41 3.47 13.60 6.17
CA HIS A 41 4.92 13.74 6.11
C HIS A 41 5.37 14.08 4.67
N PRO A 42 6.32 15.01 4.45
CA PRO A 42 6.72 15.42 3.10
C PRO A 42 7.18 14.29 2.16
N ILE A 43 7.64 13.17 2.73
CA ILE A 43 8.06 11.98 1.96
C ILE A 43 6.86 11.30 1.29
N THR A 44 5.75 11.21 2.00
CA THR A 44 4.62 10.31 1.71
C THR A 44 3.30 11.04 1.44
N ARG A 45 3.29 12.37 1.59
CA ARG A 45 2.12 13.19 1.31
C ARG A 45 1.83 13.23 -0.20
N ASN A 46 0.57 12.98 -0.58
CA ASN A 46 0.07 13.07 -1.97
C ASN A 46 0.84 12.21 -2.99
N ILE A 47 1.35 11.05 -2.59
CA ILE A 47 1.94 10.08 -3.52
C ILE A 47 0.93 8.97 -3.84
N ASP A 48 1.10 8.36 -5.00
CA ASP A 48 0.39 7.11 -5.33
C ASP A 48 0.75 6.00 -4.33
N PRO A 49 -0.07 4.94 -4.19
CA PRO A 49 0.20 3.88 -3.26
C PRO A 49 1.55 3.21 -3.57
N VAL A 50 2.31 2.90 -2.52
CA VAL A 50 3.62 2.26 -2.63
C VAL A 50 3.42 0.76 -2.61
N LEU A 51 3.81 0.07 -3.69
CA LEU A 51 3.76 -1.38 -3.74
C LEU A 51 5.01 -1.94 -3.07
N LEU A 52 4.83 -2.81 -2.09
CA LEU A 52 5.93 -3.61 -1.54
C LEU A 52 5.75 -5.08 -1.94
N LYS A 53 6.84 -5.84 -1.98
CA LYS A 53 6.84 -7.27 -2.32
C LYS A 53 7.45 -8.07 -1.18
N TYR A 54 6.69 -9.01 -0.62
CA TYR A 54 7.13 -9.87 0.48
C TYR A 54 7.69 -9.08 1.68
N ALA A 55 7.04 -7.95 2.00
CA ALA A 55 7.50 -7.06 3.05
C ALA A 55 7.44 -7.73 4.44
N SER A 56 8.47 -7.46 5.24
CA SER A 56 8.47 -7.84 6.65
C SER A 56 7.86 -6.75 7.53
N THR A 57 7.47 -7.08 8.76
CA THR A 57 7.03 -6.09 9.75
C THR A 57 8.22 -5.50 10.51
N ILE A 58 8.16 -4.20 10.81
CA ILE A 58 9.10 -3.47 11.66
C ILE A 58 8.42 -3.19 13.01
N ASP A 59 9.15 -3.41 14.10
CA ASP A 59 8.76 -2.96 15.43
C ASP A 59 9.72 -1.88 15.93
N THR A 60 9.16 -0.87 16.59
CA THR A 60 9.95 0.24 17.14
C THR A 60 10.02 0.16 18.67
N LEU A 61 11.21 0.37 19.22
CA LEU A 61 11.41 0.46 20.68
C LEU A 61 11.53 1.91 21.13
N LYS A 62 11.10 2.19 22.36
CA LYS A 62 11.22 3.53 22.98
C LYS A 62 12.68 3.83 23.29
N ASN A 63 13.18 4.95 22.78
CA ASN A 63 14.51 5.50 23.03
C ASN A 63 14.55 6.98 22.61
N ASP A 64 15.71 7.62 22.69
CA ASP A 64 15.92 9.04 22.40
C ASP A 64 15.84 9.42 20.90
N ILE A 65 15.69 8.44 20.00
CA ILE A 65 15.57 8.66 18.55
C ILE A 65 14.09 8.86 18.20
N SER A 66 13.80 9.98 17.52
CA SER A 66 12.47 10.26 16.97
C SER A 66 12.14 9.28 15.86
N LYS A 67 10.92 8.72 15.88
CA LYS A 67 10.48 7.70 14.92
C LYS A 67 9.17 8.13 14.29
N THR A 68 9.20 8.33 12.99
CA THR A 68 8.04 8.70 12.19
C THR A 68 7.69 7.53 11.28
N ILE A 69 6.48 6.99 11.42
CA ILE A 69 6.00 5.91 10.56
C ILE A 69 5.65 6.48 9.19
N LEU A 70 6.34 6.01 8.14
CA LEU A 70 6.14 6.44 6.76
C LEU A 70 5.17 5.52 6.01
N LEU A 71 5.41 4.21 6.12
CA LEU A 71 4.65 3.15 5.46
C LEU A 71 4.04 2.23 6.52
N GLU A 72 2.72 2.07 6.45
CA GLU A 72 1.92 1.31 7.40
C GLU A 72 0.93 0.44 6.62
N SER A 73 0.78 -0.83 7.00
CA SER A 73 -0.18 -1.74 6.37
C SER A 73 -1.62 -1.32 6.66
N SER A 74 -2.57 -1.92 5.93
CA SER A 74 -3.98 -1.70 6.20
C SER A 74 -4.38 -2.24 7.59
N GLN A 75 -5.59 -1.88 8.03
CA GLN A 75 -6.17 -2.48 9.24
C GLN A 75 -6.43 -3.98 9.03
N ASP A 76 -6.64 -4.37 7.78
CA ASP A 76 -6.97 -5.73 7.37
C ASP A 76 -5.71 -6.45 6.87
N SER A 77 -4.72 -6.54 7.75
CA SER A 77 -3.44 -7.18 7.48
C SER A 77 -3.10 -8.23 8.55
N LYS A 78 -2.28 -9.23 8.17
CA LYS A 78 -1.88 -10.35 9.02
C LYS A 78 -0.37 -10.58 8.92
N PRO A 79 0.40 -10.43 10.00
CA PRO A 79 1.78 -10.90 10.06
C PRO A 79 1.82 -12.42 10.19
N ILE A 80 2.72 -13.06 9.45
CA ILE A 80 2.94 -14.51 9.44
C ILE A 80 4.34 -14.81 9.95
N GLY A 81 4.42 -15.75 10.89
CA GLY A 81 5.68 -16.27 11.40
C GLY A 81 6.47 -17.02 10.32
N THR A 82 7.79 -16.81 10.30
CA THR A 82 8.70 -17.48 9.36
C THR A 82 9.47 -18.60 10.06
N PRO A 83 9.81 -19.70 9.37
CA PRO A 83 9.61 -19.96 7.93
C PRO A 83 8.17 -20.34 7.57
N VAL A 84 7.70 -19.92 6.40
CA VAL A 84 6.39 -20.28 5.84
C VAL A 84 6.53 -20.61 4.35
N ILE A 85 5.79 -21.61 3.88
CA ILE A 85 5.72 -21.95 2.45
C ILE A 85 4.64 -21.09 1.80
N ILE A 86 5.03 -20.36 0.76
CA ILE A 86 4.12 -19.57 -0.05
C ILE A 86 3.70 -20.42 -1.26
N SER A 87 2.42 -20.79 -1.33
CA SER A 87 1.89 -21.57 -2.44
C SER A 87 1.04 -20.70 -3.36
N LEU A 88 1.18 -20.90 -4.68
CA LEU A 88 0.31 -20.26 -5.67
C LEU A 88 -1.15 -20.72 -5.54
N ASP A 89 -1.42 -21.88 -4.95
CA ASP A 89 -2.79 -22.36 -4.71
C ASP A 89 -3.58 -21.41 -3.79
N GLU A 90 -2.90 -20.56 -3.02
CA GLU A 90 -3.55 -19.55 -2.18
C GLU A 90 -4.40 -18.57 -2.99
N VAL A 91 -4.09 -18.32 -4.28
CA VAL A 91 -4.91 -17.44 -5.14
C VAL A 91 -6.34 -17.96 -5.35
N SER A 92 -6.54 -19.28 -5.20
CA SER A 92 -7.85 -19.91 -5.35
C SER A 92 -8.71 -19.79 -4.09
N ARG A 93 -8.10 -19.42 -2.96
CA ARG A 93 -8.79 -19.32 -1.66
C ARG A 93 -9.29 -17.89 -1.47
N GLN A 94 -10.56 -17.75 -1.08
CA GLN A 94 -11.06 -16.44 -0.68
C GLN A 94 -10.46 -16.05 0.68
N PRO A 95 -9.95 -14.81 0.84
CA PRO A 95 -9.46 -14.35 2.12
C PRO A 95 -10.61 -14.32 3.12
N VAL A 96 -10.40 -14.93 4.29
CA VAL A 96 -11.36 -14.89 5.40
C VAL A 96 -11.06 -13.63 6.21
N PRO A 97 -11.94 -12.60 6.24
CA PRO A 97 -11.63 -11.32 6.89
C PRO A 97 -11.23 -11.45 8.36
N SER A 98 -11.81 -12.41 9.08
CA SER A 98 -11.48 -12.66 10.49
C SER A 98 -10.03 -13.11 10.73
N GLU A 99 -9.31 -13.53 9.69
CA GLU A 99 -7.90 -13.87 9.80
C GLU A 99 -6.97 -12.66 9.69
N TYR A 100 -7.48 -11.50 9.26
CA TYR A 100 -6.74 -10.27 9.00
C TYR A 100 -7.04 -9.22 10.09
N ASP A 101 -6.96 -9.63 11.36
CA ASP A 101 -7.33 -8.81 12.51
C ASP A 101 -6.14 -8.07 13.17
N ASN A 102 -4.92 -8.31 12.67
CA ASN A 102 -3.69 -7.83 13.27
C ASN A 102 -3.00 -6.80 12.37
N GLY A 103 -3.77 -5.77 12.03
CA GLY A 103 -3.45 -4.65 11.14
C GLY A 103 -2.34 -3.70 11.58
N ASN A 104 -2.18 -2.62 10.81
CA ASN A 104 -1.40 -1.42 11.16
C ASN A 104 0.06 -1.72 11.51
N LYS A 105 0.69 -2.59 10.70
CA LYS A 105 2.09 -2.97 10.85
C LYS A 105 2.97 -1.97 10.15
N PHE A 106 4.07 -1.61 10.80
CA PHE A 106 5.03 -0.67 10.23
C PHE A 106 5.88 -1.40 9.20
N LEU A 107 6.01 -0.79 8.02
CA LEU A 107 6.78 -1.33 6.89
C LEU A 107 7.86 -0.35 6.44
N GLY A 108 7.78 0.90 6.90
CA GLY A 108 8.76 1.94 6.61
C GLY A 108 8.78 2.98 7.72
N VAL A 109 9.97 3.24 8.28
CA VAL A 109 10.14 4.15 9.43
C VAL A 109 11.29 5.11 9.16
N LEU A 110 11.03 6.40 9.39
CA LEU A 110 12.04 7.46 9.46
C LEU A 110 12.53 7.59 10.91
N LEU A 111 13.84 7.58 11.08
CA LEU A 111 14.55 7.72 12.34
C LEU A 111 15.36 9.02 12.31
N GLU A 112 15.18 9.88 13.31
CA GLU A 112 15.88 11.17 13.40
C GLU A 112 16.44 11.38 14.81
N GLY A 113 17.71 11.78 14.90
CA GLY A 113 18.37 12.06 16.18
C GLY A 113 19.85 11.74 16.14
N ALA A 114 20.46 11.59 17.33
CA ALA A 114 21.83 11.14 17.47
C ALA A 114 21.86 9.63 17.74
N PHE A 115 22.49 8.86 16.85
CA PHE A 115 22.59 7.41 16.97
C PHE A 115 23.83 7.02 17.78
N THR A 116 23.69 5.97 18.57
CA THR A 116 24.83 5.32 19.22
C THR A 116 25.71 4.65 18.17
N SER A 117 27.02 4.93 18.23
CA SER A 117 28.01 4.33 17.34
C SER A 117 28.12 2.83 17.56
N ALA A 118 28.35 2.07 16.49
CA ALA A 118 28.66 0.64 16.61
C ALA A 118 29.94 0.36 17.42
N TYR A 119 30.82 1.35 17.54
CA TYR A 119 32.07 1.28 18.32
C TYR A 119 31.92 1.81 19.76
N SER A 120 30.75 2.32 20.13
CA SER A 120 30.45 2.76 21.50
C SER A 120 30.73 1.64 22.51
N GLY A 121 31.48 1.94 23.57
CA GLY A 121 31.80 0.99 24.64
C GLY A 121 32.70 -0.19 24.25
N ARG A 122 33.28 -0.23 23.04
CA ARG A 122 34.23 -1.29 22.63
C ARG A 122 35.66 -0.95 23.00
N VAL A 123 36.47 -1.97 23.31
CA VAL A 123 37.93 -1.80 23.54
C VAL A 123 38.59 -1.40 22.22
N ARG A 124 39.36 -0.31 22.25
CA ARG A 124 39.99 0.28 21.07
C ARG A 124 41.44 -0.20 20.95
N PRO A 125 41.88 -0.70 19.78
CA PRO A 125 43.25 -1.17 19.58
C PRO A 125 44.27 -0.01 19.51
N PHE A 126 43.82 1.20 19.16
CA PHE A 126 44.62 2.42 19.14
C PHE A 126 43.71 3.64 19.33
N GLU A 127 44.26 4.76 19.82
CA GLU A 127 43.54 6.01 19.94
C GLU A 127 43.42 6.70 18.57
N THR A 128 42.23 7.20 18.23
CA THR A 128 41.96 7.90 16.97
C THR A 128 40.98 9.05 17.19
N ARG A 129 41.25 10.18 16.51
CA ARG A 129 40.36 11.35 16.51
C ARG A 129 39.05 11.11 15.74
N LEU A 130 38.97 10.04 14.96
CA LEU A 130 37.77 9.65 14.20
C LEU A 130 36.71 8.97 15.08
N TYR A 131 37.09 8.53 16.29
CA TYR A 131 36.15 7.88 17.20
C TYR A 131 35.08 8.87 17.66
N LYS A 132 33.82 8.45 17.50
CA LYS A 132 32.64 9.15 18.01
C LYS A 132 31.76 8.12 18.69
N ASP A 133 31.40 8.41 19.94
CA ASP A 133 30.51 7.56 20.74
C ASP A 133 29.05 7.66 20.26
N LYS A 134 28.64 8.88 19.89
CA LYS A 134 27.36 9.17 19.24
C LYS A 134 27.57 9.92 17.94
N SER A 135 26.66 9.74 16.99
CA SER A 135 26.63 10.55 15.77
C SER A 135 26.20 11.99 16.09
N VAL A 136 26.50 12.91 15.18
CA VAL A 136 25.74 14.16 15.09
C VAL A 136 24.28 13.84 14.75
N ALA A 137 23.38 14.79 14.97
CA ALA A 137 21.99 14.64 14.55
C ALA A 137 21.93 14.33 13.04
N ASN A 138 21.32 13.20 12.69
CA ASN A 138 21.17 12.71 11.33
C ASN A 138 19.85 11.94 11.20
N LYS A 139 19.59 11.50 9.98
CA LYS A 139 18.32 10.88 9.57
C LYS A 139 18.60 9.54 8.90
N MET A 140 17.71 8.57 9.10
CA MET A 140 17.76 7.26 8.47
C MET A 140 16.35 6.79 8.14
N VAL A 141 16.15 6.22 6.97
CA VAL A 141 14.90 5.54 6.62
C VAL A 141 15.16 4.05 6.49
N VAL A 142 14.33 3.26 7.18
CA VAL A 142 14.35 1.80 7.12
C VAL A 142 13.06 1.34 6.45
N ILE A 143 13.18 0.52 5.40
CA ILE A 143 12.06 -0.04 4.64
C ILE A 143 12.16 -1.56 4.72
N ALA A 144 11.05 -2.24 4.93
CA ALA A 144 11.00 -3.67 5.18
C ALA A 144 10.94 -4.54 3.91
N ASP A 145 11.30 -3.97 2.77
CA ASP A 145 11.30 -4.59 1.45
C ASP A 145 12.57 -4.18 0.70
N GLY A 146 13.35 -5.17 0.26
CA GLY A 146 14.57 -4.96 -0.52
C GLY A 146 14.31 -4.71 -2.01
N ASP A 147 13.17 -5.14 -2.54
CA ASP A 147 12.79 -5.00 -3.94
C ASP A 147 12.08 -3.67 -4.24
N VAL A 148 11.82 -2.84 -3.22
CA VAL A 148 11.11 -1.55 -3.37
C VAL A 148 11.80 -0.59 -4.35
N ILE A 149 13.12 -0.72 -4.51
CA ILE A 149 13.96 0.07 -5.42
C ILE A 149 14.18 -0.59 -6.80
N ALA A 150 13.70 -1.82 -6.99
CA ALA A 150 14.01 -2.62 -8.17
C ALA A 150 13.12 -2.26 -9.36
N ASN A 151 13.74 -2.02 -10.52
CA ASN A 151 13.03 -1.85 -11.78
C ASN A 151 12.67 -3.20 -12.38
N GLU A 152 11.43 -3.32 -12.87
CA GLU A 152 11.06 -4.48 -13.67
C GLU A 152 11.60 -4.37 -15.10
N LEU A 153 11.97 -5.51 -15.67
CA LEU A 153 12.44 -5.63 -17.04
C LEU A 153 11.31 -6.04 -17.97
N TYR A 154 11.19 -5.35 -19.11
CA TYR A 154 10.32 -5.74 -20.21
C TYR A 154 11.15 -5.84 -21.49
N GLN A 155 11.18 -7.02 -22.11
CA GLN A 155 11.99 -7.31 -23.31
C GLN A 155 13.49 -6.93 -23.14
N GLY A 156 14.05 -7.16 -21.95
CA GLY A 156 15.45 -6.87 -21.63
C GLY A 156 15.74 -5.39 -21.31
N GLN A 157 14.75 -4.50 -21.41
CA GLN A 157 14.90 -3.09 -21.07
C GLN A 157 14.29 -2.78 -19.70
N PRO A 158 14.96 -1.98 -18.85
CA PRO A 158 14.39 -1.54 -17.58
C PRO A 158 13.24 -0.56 -17.80
N MET A 159 12.13 -0.80 -17.13
CA MET A 159 11.01 0.14 -17.09
C MET A 159 11.22 1.17 -15.99
N ALA A 160 10.42 2.24 -15.99
CA ALA A 160 10.40 3.21 -14.90
C ALA A 160 10.05 2.53 -13.55
N LEU A 161 10.67 2.99 -12.47
CA LEU A 161 10.48 2.42 -11.14
C LEU A 161 9.04 2.58 -10.66
N GLY A 162 8.49 1.51 -10.09
CA GLY A 162 7.09 1.44 -9.67
C GLY A 162 6.10 1.18 -10.81
N VAL A 163 6.54 0.80 -12.02
CA VAL A 163 5.63 0.37 -13.09
C VAL A 163 5.59 -1.16 -13.15
N ASP A 164 4.38 -1.73 -13.08
CA ASP A 164 4.16 -3.16 -13.26
C ASP A 164 4.22 -3.56 -14.75
N LYS A 165 4.94 -4.63 -15.07
CA LYS A 165 5.20 -5.00 -16.48
C LYS A 165 4.00 -5.56 -17.22
N TRP A 166 2.99 -6.04 -16.51
CA TRP A 166 1.82 -6.69 -17.10
C TRP A 166 0.64 -5.73 -17.20
N THR A 167 0.30 -5.09 -16.08
CA THR A 167 -0.84 -4.19 -15.94
C THR A 167 -0.52 -2.77 -16.41
N ARG A 168 0.77 -2.41 -16.51
CA ARG A 168 1.26 -1.04 -16.78
C ARG A 168 0.82 0.00 -15.75
N ILE A 169 0.27 -0.44 -14.62
CA ILE A 169 -0.08 0.43 -13.50
C ILE A 169 1.20 1.04 -12.94
N ARG A 170 1.13 2.33 -12.62
CA ARG A 170 2.21 3.07 -11.95
C ARG A 170 1.88 3.25 -10.48
N TYR A 171 2.80 2.82 -9.63
CA TYR A 171 2.79 2.97 -8.19
C TYR A 171 3.70 4.13 -7.74
N GLY A 172 3.54 4.55 -6.49
CA GLY A 172 4.26 5.68 -5.90
C GLY A 172 5.70 5.40 -5.51
N ASN A 173 6.25 4.20 -5.75
CA ASN A 173 7.60 3.80 -5.34
C ASN A 173 8.68 4.81 -5.75
N SER A 174 8.67 5.24 -7.01
CA SER A 174 9.66 6.20 -7.52
C SER A 174 9.56 7.55 -6.81
N THR A 175 8.35 8.07 -6.64
CA THR A 175 8.10 9.34 -5.94
C THR A 175 8.47 9.25 -4.45
N PHE A 176 8.08 8.16 -3.78
CA PHE A 176 8.42 7.89 -2.38
C PHE A 176 9.94 7.91 -2.14
N LEU A 177 10.69 7.19 -2.98
CA LEU A 177 12.14 7.10 -2.87
C LEU A 177 12.82 8.43 -3.21
N MET A 178 12.35 9.13 -4.24
CA MET A 178 12.86 10.45 -4.59
C MET A 178 12.65 11.45 -3.44
N ASN A 179 11.45 11.48 -2.87
CA ASN A 179 11.16 12.34 -1.73
C ASN A 179 11.98 11.93 -0.49
N THR A 180 12.23 10.64 -0.30
CA THR A 180 13.08 10.12 0.78
C THR A 180 14.51 10.64 0.63
N VAL A 181 15.12 10.50 -0.55
CA VAL A 181 16.48 10.99 -0.84
C VAL A 181 16.56 12.49 -0.61
N ASN A 182 15.63 13.26 -1.16
CA ASN A 182 15.59 14.71 -0.99
C ASN A 182 15.44 15.13 0.48
N TYR A 183 14.63 14.39 1.26
CA TYR A 183 14.45 14.66 2.68
C TYR A 183 15.71 14.35 3.51
N LEU A 184 16.41 13.26 3.17
CA LEU A 184 17.65 12.86 3.83
C LEU A 184 18.84 13.78 3.50
N LEU A 185 18.80 14.43 2.33
CA LEU A 185 19.80 15.42 1.89
C LEU A 185 19.45 16.87 2.28
N ASP A 186 18.44 17.06 3.13
CA ASP A 186 17.99 18.37 3.66
C ASP A 186 17.41 19.37 2.63
N ASP A 187 17.00 18.92 1.45
CA ASP A 187 16.25 19.72 0.45
C ASP A 187 14.75 19.89 0.80
N SER A 188 14.41 19.87 2.09
CA SER A 188 13.04 19.87 2.60
C SER A 188 12.22 21.12 2.23
N GLY A 189 12.90 22.25 2.00
CA GLY A 189 12.27 23.51 1.57
C GLY A 189 11.58 23.39 0.22
N LEU A 190 12.18 22.65 -0.73
CA LEU A 190 11.62 22.43 -2.07
C LEU A 190 10.51 21.35 -2.07
N LEU A 191 10.60 20.35 -1.20
CA LEU A 191 9.57 19.32 -1.05
C LEU A 191 8.23 19.90 -0.58
N LYS A 192 8.25 20.83 0.38
CA LYS A 192 7.03 21.48 0.90
C LYS A 192 6.30 22.32 -0.15
N LEU A 193 7.00 22.81 -1.18
CA LEU A 193 6.47 23.68 -2.24
C LEU A 193 5.83 22.92 -3.42
N ARG A 194 5.98 21.59 -3.49
CA ARG A 194 5.28 20.75 -4.50
C ARG A 194 3.84 20.50 -4.10
N SER A 195 3.06 21.57 -3.98
CA SER A 195 1.64 21.54 -3.64
C SER A 195 0.78 21.28 -4.87
N LYS A 196 0.62 20.02 -5.26
CA LYS A 196 -0.61 19.59 -5.94
C LYS A 196 -1.25 18.50 -5.10
N THR A 197 -2.18 18.91 -4.24
CA THR A 197 -2.98 18.02 -3.40
C THR A 197 -3.95 17.27 -4.31
N ILE A 198 -3.52 16.16 -4.89
CA ILE A 198 -4.43 15.23 -5.54
C ILE A 198 -4.98 14.35 -4.44
N GLN A 199 -6.22 14.59 -4.01
CA GLN A 199 -6.91 13.66 -3.12
C GLN A 199 -7.22 12.39 -3.93
N LEU A 200 -6.40 11.36 -3.74
CA LEU A 200 -6.68 10.05 -4.28
C LEU A 200 -7.78 9.41 -3.42
N GLN A 201 -9.01 9.41 -3.92
CA GLN A 201 -10.13 8.72 -3.26
C GLN A 201 -10.07 7.24 -3.62
N PHE A 202 -9.39 6.45 -2.79
CA PHE A 202 -9.42 5.00 -2.93
C PHE A 202 -10.75 4.46 -2.41
N LEU A 203 -11.31 3.49 -3.13
CA LEU A 203 -12.48 2.76 -2.68
C LEU A 203 -12.08 1.79 -1.57
N ASP A 204 -12.72 1.90 -0.41
CA ASP A 204 -12.64 0.89 0.64
C ASP A 204 -13.31 -0.40 0.17
N LYS A 205 -12.48 -1.38 -0.19
CA LYS A 205 -12.94 -2.65 -0.78
C LYS A 205 -13.73 -3.49 0.23
N GLN A 206 -13.41 -3.41 1.51
CA GLN A 206 -14.09 -4.18 2.55
C GLN A 206 -15.45 -3.59 2.84
N LYS A 207 -15.53 -2.28 3.03
CA LYS A 207 -16.82 -1.60 3.18
C LYS A 207 -17.73 -1.83 1.98
N ALA A 208 -17.17 -1.80 0.78
CA ALA A 208 -17.90 -2.11 -0.45
C ALA A 208 -18.41 -3.57 -0.48
N TYR A 209 -17.69 -4.51 0.14
CA TYR A 209 -18.11 -5.90 0.27
C TYR A 209 -19.22 -6.08 1.31
N GLU A 210 -19.07 -5.48 2.49
CA GLU A 210 -20.04 -5.56 3.59
C GLU A 210 -21.39 -4.91 3.22
N GLU A 211 -21.35 -3.73 2.60
CA GLU A 211 -22.56 -2.99 2.20
C GLU A 211 -23.14 -3.44 0.85
N ARG A 212 -22.54 -4.45 0.20
CA ARG A 212 -22.89 -4.87 -1.16
C ARG A 212 -24.38 -5.13 -1.35
N SER A 213 -25.00 -5.88 -0.42
CA SER A 213 -26.41 -6.26 -0.50
C SER A 213 -27.35 -5.05 -0.40
N PHE A 214 -27.00 -4.09 0.46
CA PHE A 214 -27.76 -2.84 0.60
C PHE A 214 -27.73 -2.02 -0.70
N TRP A 215 -26.53 -1.79 -1.25
CA TRP A 215 -26.37 -1.03 -2.48
C TRP A 215 -26.99 -1.73 -3.70
N GLN A 216 -26.96 -3.06 -3.75
CA GLN A 216 -27.65 -3.83 -4.78
C GLN A 216 -29.18 -3.69 -4.68
N LEU A 217 -29.75 -3.84 -3.47
CA LEU A 217 -31.19 -3.68 -3.26
C LEU A 217 -31.67 -2.27 -3.58
N LEU A 218 -30.92 -1.25 -3.15
CA LEU A 218 -31.22 0.15 -3.44
C LEU A 218 -31.27 0.39 -4.96
N ASN A 219 -30.24 -0.03 -5.70
CA ASN A 219 -30.14 0.20 -7.14
C ASN A 219 -31.17 -0.59 -7.96
N VAL A 220 -31.69 -1.71 -7.44
CA VAL A 220 -32.74 -2.50 -8.11
C VAL A 220 -34.14 -1.99 -7.77
N LEU A 221 -34.42 -1.70 -6.50
CA LEU A 221 -35.76 -1.32 -6.04
C LEU A 221 -36.09 0.14 -6.34
N LEU A 222 -35.11 1.04 -6.29
CA LEU A 222 -35.35 2.48 -6.50
C LEU A 222 -35.95 2.79 -7.89
N PRO A 223 -35.42 2.28 -9.03
CA PRO A 223 -36.02 2.53 -10.34
C PRO A 223 -37.44 1.95 -10.49
N LEU A 224 -37.69 0.78 -9.89
CA LEU A 224 -39.01 0.14 -9.90
C LEU A 224 -40.05 0.96 -9.12
N LEU A 225 -39.66 1.49 -7.95
CA LEU A 225 -40.50 2.39 -7.16
C LEU A 225 -40.83 3.67 -7.93
N VAL A 226 -39.84 4.28 -8.60
CA VAL A 226 -40.05 5.48 -9.41
C VAL A 226 -41.06 5.20 -10.54
N LEU A 227 -40.92 4.08 -11.26
CA LEU A 227 -41.87 3.68 -12.31
C LEU A 227 -43.28 3.43 -11.76
N ALA A 228 -43.40 2.76 -10.60
CA ALA A 228 -44.68 2.48 -9.98
C ALA A 228 -45.39 3.78 -9.56
N VAL A 229 -44.67 4.71 -8.93
CA VAL A 229 -45.21 6.03 -8.55
C VAL A 229 -45.64 6.81 -9.78
N PHE A 230 -44.84 6.82 -10.85
CA PHE A 230 -45.19 7.48 -12.10
C PHE A 230 -46.45 6.89 -12.74
N GLY A 231 -46.56 5.56 -12.74
CA GLY A 231 -47.74 4.83 -13.22
C GLY A 231 -49.00 5.16 -12.40
N LEU A 232 -48.89 5.23 -11.07
CA LEU A 232 -50.01 5.60 -10.19
C LEU A 232 -50.45 7.05 -10.42
N ILE A 233 -49.50 7.99 -10.50
CA ILE A 233 -49.78 9.41 -10.77
C ILE A 233 -50.46 9.57 -12.14
N TYR A 234 -49.94 8.91 -13.18
CA TYR A 234 -50.53 8.92 -14.52
C TYR A 234 -51.96 8.39 -14.51
N THR A 235 -52.19 7.27 -13.82
CA THR A 235 -53.52 6.65 -13.72
C THR A 235 -54.52 7.54 -12.96
N TYR A 236 -54.05 8.21 -11.89
CA TYR A 236 -54.85 9.15 -11.11
C TYR A 236 -55.24 10.39 -11.92
N ILE A 237 -54.30 11.00 -12.64
CA ILE A 237 -54.56 12.16 -13.51
C ILE A 237 -55.52 11.79 -14.63
N ARG A 238 -55.32 10.62 -15.26
CA ARG A 238 -56.19 10.13 -16.33
C ARG A 238 -57.63 9.96 -15.84
N LYS A 239 -57.84 9.37 -14.66
CA LYS A 239 -59.18 9.21 -14.06
C LYS A 239 -59.88 10.53 -13.75
N ARG A 240 -59.15 11.62 -13.48
CA ARG A 240 -59.74 12.95 -13.22
C ARG A 240 -60.04 13.78 -14.46
N ARG A 241 -59.39 13.49 -15.61
CA ARG A 241 -59.57 14.27 -16.86
C ARG A 241 -60.48 13.60 -17.88
N PHE A 242 -60.64 12.28 -17.84
CA PHE A 242 -61.34 11.49 -18.88
C PHE A 242 -62.47 10.59 -18.35
N SER A 243 -62.81 10.70 -17.07
CA SER A 243 -64.07 10.22 -16.46
C SER A 243 -64.59 11.31 -15.54
#